data_AF-A0A968SM49-F1
#
_entry.id   AF-A0A968SM49-F1
#
_cell.length_a   1.000
_cell.length_b   1.000
_cell.length_c   1.000
_cell.angle_alpha   90.00
_cell.angle_beta   90.00
_cell.angle_gamma   90.00
#
_symmetry.space_group_name_H-M   'P 1'
#
loop_
_entity.id
_entity.type
_entity.pdbx_description
1 polymer ?
#
loop_
_entity_poly.entity_id
_entity_poly.type
_entity_poly.pdbx_seq_one_letter_code
_entity_poly.pdbx_strand_id
1 'polypeptide(L)' 'MTCYSTDLRHKVVKIYQQGNTSIRAVAQQFQISTSTVQRYLTQYRQTG' A
#
# COMPACT_ATOMS: atom_id res chain seq x y z
N MET A 1 -14.47 11.86 12.41
CA MET A 1 -14.89 10.57 11.80
C MET A 1 -14.58 10.64 10.31
N THR A 2 -13.75 9.84 9.65
CA THR A 2 -13.08 8.56 9.93
C THR A 2 -11.76 8.57 9.14
N CYS A 3 -10.62 8.93 9.76
CA CYS A 3 -9.32 9.01 9.08
C CYS A 3 -8.59 7.65 9.05
N TYR A 4 -9.30 6.55 8.83
CA TYR A 4 -8.69 5.20 8.83
C TYR A 4 -8.06 4.84 7.47
N SER A 5 -8.33 5.59 6.40
CA SER A 5 -7.89 5.25 5.04
C SER A 5 -6.44 5.62 4.72
N THR A 6 -5.86 6.61 5.40
CA THR A 6 -4.47 7.04 5.16
C THR A 6 -3.44 6.16 5.87
N ASP A 7 -3.79 5.58 7.03
CA ASP A 7 -2.84 4.76 7.81
C ASP A 7 -2.51 3.45 7.09
N LEU A 8 -3.51 2.75 6.56
CA LEU A 8 -3.31 1.52 5.79
C LEU A 8 -2.44 1.77 4.56
N ARG A 9 -2.73 2.86 3.82
CA ARG A 9 -2.01 3.22 2.60
C ARG A 9 -0.54 3.53 2.89
N HIS A 10 -0.26 4.32 3.93
CA HIS A 10 1.11 4.62 4.34
C HIS A 10 1.83 3.37 4.87
N LYS A 11 1.17 2.50 5.64
CA LYS A 11 1.76 1.23 6.09
C LYS A 11 2.14 0.32 4.93
N VAL A 12 1.26 0.17 3.93
CA VAL A 12 1.53 -0.63 2.73
C VAL A 12 2.73 -0.08 1.96
N VAL A 13 2.77 1.23 1.71
CA VAL A 13 3.87 1.88 1.01
C VAL A 13 5.18 1.83 1.80
N LYS A 14 5.12 1.99 3.12
CA LYS A 14 6.29 1.92 4.01
C LYS A 14 6.86 0.50 4.06
N ILE A 15 6.04 -0.54 4.19
CA ILE A 15 6.50 -1.93 4.15
C ILE A 15 7.09 -2.27 2.78
N TYR A 16 6.48 -1.79 1.69
CA TYR A 16 7.03 -1.96 0.34
C TYR A 16 8.38 -1.27 0.15
N GLN A 17 8.60 -0.10 0.76
CA GLN A 17 9.90 0.59 0.72
C GLN A 17 10.93 -0.03 1.67
N GLN A 18 10.52 -0.54 2.82
CA GLN A 18 11.41 -1.07 3.86
C GLN A 18 11.82 -2.52 3.60
N GLY A 19 10.93 -3.34 3.04
CA GLY A 19 11.20 -4.73 2.72
C GLY A 19 11.26 -4.90 1.22
N ASN A 20 12.29 -5.60 0.72
CA ASN A 20 12.42 -6.17 -0.64
C ASN A 20 11.29 -7.17 -1.00
N THR A 21 10.06 -6.89 -0.57
CA THR A 21 8.87 -7.70 -0.70
C THR A 21 8.12 -7.27 -1.94
N SER A 22 7.79 -8.24 -2.78
CA SER A 22 7.02 -7.98 -4.00
C SER A 22 5.61 -7.48 -3.65
N ILE A 23 5.03 -6.67 -4.54
CA ILE A 23 3.63 -6.18 -4.47
C ILE A 23 2.65 -7.30 -4.12
N ARG A 24 2.90 -8.51 -4.62
CA ARG A 24 2.13 -9.74 -4.34
C ARG A 24 2.23 -10.21 -2.88
N ALA A 25 3.42 -10.21 -2.28
CA ALA A 25 3.61 -10.61 -0.90
C ALA A 25 2.93 -9.63 0.06
N VAL A 26 3.07 -8.32 -0.22
CA VAL A 26 2.37 -7.28 0.53
C VAL A 26 0.85 -7.42 0.37
N ALA A 27 0.36 -7.64 -0.85
CA ALA A 27 -1.06 -7.89 -1.11
C ALA A 27 -1.60 -9.08 -0.29
N GLN A 28 -0.88 -10.20 -0.24
CA GLN A 28 -1.28 -11.38 0.54
C GLN A 28 -1.26 -11.13 2.05
N GLN A 29 -0.25 -10.45 2.57
CA GLN A 29 -0.12 -10.15 4.01
C GLN A 29 -1.25 -9.24 4.51
N PHE A 30 -1.69 -8.29 3.69
CA PHE A 30 -2.79 -7.39 4.02
C PHE A 30 -4.16 -7.91 3.54
N GLN A 31 -4.22 -9.10 2.93
CA GLN A 31 -5.41 -9.67 2.29
C GLN A 31 -6.12 -8.69 1.35
N ILE A 32 -5.35 -7.85 0.64
CA ILE A 32 -5.85 -6.88 -0.34
C ILE A 32 -5.46 -7.31 -1.74
N SER A 33 -6.25 -6.92 -2.72
CA SER A 33 -5.94 -7.19 -4.12
C SER A 33 -4.66 -6.45 -4.55
N THR A 34 -3.88 -7.08 -5.44
CA THR A 34 -2.68 -6.47 -6.03
C THR A 34 -3.00 -5.16 -6.78
N SER A 35 -4.18 -5.09 -7.39
CA SER A 35 -4.74 -3.89 -8.01
C SER A 35 -4.94 -2.75 -7.01
N THR A 36 -5.37 -3.05 -5.78
CA THR A 36 -5.50 -2.06 -4.70
C THR A 36 -4.13 -1.54 -4.27
N VAL A 37 -3.14 -2.41 -4.13
CA VAL A 37 -1.75 -2.01 -3.82
C VAL A 37 -1.17 -1.13 -4.94
N GLN A 38 -1.37 -1.51 -6.20
CA GLN A 38 -0.95 -0.70 -7.34
C GLN A 38 -1.63 0.68 -7.33
N ARG A 39 -2.94 0.74 -7.06
CA ARG A 39 -3.67 2.00 -6.98
C ARG A 39 -3.12 2.90 -5.88
N TYR A 40 -2.79 2.34 -4.72
CA TYR A 40 -2.16 3.07 -3.63
C TYR A 40 -0.77 3.62 -3.98
N LEU A 41 0.04 2.85 -4.69
CA LEU A 41 1.36 3.27 -5.18
C LEU A 41 1.24 4.38 -6.24
N THR A 42 0.34 4.23 -7.21
CA THR A 42 0.08 5.24 -8.25
C THR A 42 -0.40 6.54 -7.63
N GLN A 43 -1.37 6.47 -6.72
CA GLN A 43 -1.82 7.65 -6.01
C GLN A 43 -0.66 8.25 -5.18
N TYR A 44 0.20 7.45 -4.54
CA TYR A 44 1.33 7.96 -3.75
C TYR A 44 2.31 8.73 -4.64
N ARG A 45 2.60 8.23 -5.85
CA ARG A 45 3.38 8.94 -6.86
C ARG A 45 2.72 10.22 -7.39
N GLN A 46 1.40 10.30 -7.41
CA GLN A 46 0.68 11.49 -7.87
C GLN A 46 0.53 12.57 -6.78
N THR A 47 0.63 12.19 -5.50
CA THR A 47 0.47 13.12 -4.36
C THR A 47 1.81 13.63 -3.82
N GLY A 48 2.94 13.08 -4.29
CA GLY A 48 4.29 13.54 -3.98
C GLY A 48 4.88 14.31 -5.15
#